data_AF-A0A9E2I640-F1
#
_entry.id   AF-A0A9E2I640-F1
#
_cell.length_a   1.000
_cell.length_b   1.000
_cell.length_c   1.000
_cell.angle_alpha   90.00
_cell.angle_beta   90.00
_cell.angle_gamma   90.00
#
_symmetry.space_group_name_H-M   'P 1'
#
loop_
_entity.id
_entity.type
_entity.pdbx_description
1 polymer ?
#
loop_
_entity_poly.entity_id
_entity_poly.type
_entity_poly.pdbx_seq_one_letter_code
_entity_poly.pdbx_strand_id
1 'polypeptide(L)'
;MSIEQDQEIIDGLIQWANQQSNVRAVLLTSSRAIPNSSSDIFSDYDVILVVGDILSFHESRAWLDAFGPVLVLYRDPLESYDGNPKTAYVVQYENGLKIDFTLWSVEILQQVVAKPKLPDEFDAGYLVLLDKDDLTNGLKPPTYTAYIPTPPTENEYQEFVEVFFLEAIYVAKFLWREEIVAAKHILDHFMKHEHLLPMLEWHIEIDHQWSVKPGLYGQRLKEWLRPDLWEELETTYTGFGLEENWEAMYTTVSLFRKVAIEVGKSLGYEYPQDIDLRTINYLQKVRRLDRKAKGFG
;
A
#
# COMPACT_ATOMS: atom_id res chain seq x y z
N MET A 1 13.90 -6.54 15.49
CA MET A 1 13.37 -7.28 16.65
C MET A 1 14.13 -8.60 16.75
N SER A 2 14.44 -9.14 17.94
CA SER A 2 15.07 -10.47 17.99
C SER A 2 14.02 -11.55 17.70
N ILE A 3 14.42 -12.68 17.12
CA ILE A 3 13.54 -13.85 16.92
C ILE A 3 12.87 -14.27 18.24
N GLU A 4 13.55 -14.08 19.36
CA GLU A 4 13.04 -14.38 20.72
C GLU A 4 11.87 -13.48 21.13
N GLN A 5 11.90 -12.18 20.80
CA GLN A 5 10.80 -11.25 21.11
C GLN A 5 9.55 -11.55 20.27
N ASP A 6 9.73 -11.92 19.00
CA ASP A 6 8.62 -12.35 18.14
C ASP A 6 7.92 -13.59 18.69
N GLN A 7 8.71 -14.55 19.17
CA GLN A 7 8.18 -15.76 19.77
C GLN A 7 7.39 -15.47 21.05
N GLU A 8 7.85 -14.55 21.90
CA GLU A 8 7.17 -14.18 23.15
C GLU A 8 5.77 -13.60 22.89
N ILE A 9 5.64 -12.70 21.91
CA ILE A 9 4.34 -12.12 21.54
C ILE A 9 3.40 -13.17 20.95
N ILE A 10 3.90 -14.02 20.05
CA ILE A 10 3.11 -15.11 19.44
C ILE A 10 2.65 -16.11 20.51
N ASP A 11 3.53 -16.51 21.42
CA ASP A 11 3.20 -17.43 22.51
C ASP A 11 2.15 -16.80 23.45
N GLY A 12 2.28 -15.51 23.75
CA GLY A 12 1.29 -14.74 24.51
C GLY A 12 -0.09 -14.71 23.84
N LEU A 13 -0.14 -14.49 22.53
CA LEU A 13 -1.37 -14.56 21.72
C LEU A 13 -2.02 -15.95 21.79
N ILE A 14 -1.23 -17.01 21.59
CA ILE A 14 -1.70 -18.39 21.65
C ILE A 14 -2.21 -18.75 23.05
N GLN A 15 -1.48 -18.36 24.10
CA GLN A 15 -1.86 -18.63 25.47
C GLN A 15 -3.16 -17.93 25.84
N TRP A 16 -3.28 -16.64 25.53
CA TRP A 16 -4.50 -15.87 25.75
C TRP A 16 -5.68 -16.48 25.00
N ALA A 17 -5.52 -16.76 23.71
CA ALA A 17 -6.58 -17.31 22.86
C ALA A 17 -7.04 -18.70 23.32
N ASN A 18 -6.14 -19.54 23.84
CA ASN A 18 -6.50 -20.83 24.42
C ASN A 18 -7.45 -20.69 25.62
N GLN A 19 -7.28 -19.66 26.45
CA GLN A 19 -8.14 -19.38 27.61
C GLN A 19 -9.51 -18.82 27.22
N GLN A 20 -9.64 -18.25 26.01
CA GLN A 20 -10.92 -17.75 25.51
C GLN A 20 -11.72 -18.89 24.87
N SER A 21 -12.83 -19.30 25.49
CA SER A 21 -13.72 -20.32 24.93
C SER A 21 -14.33 -19.91 23.57
N ASN A 22 -14.55 -18.61 23.39
CA ASN A 22 -15.13 -18.04 22.19
C ASN A 22 -14.17 -17.94 21.00
N VAL A 23 -12.85 -17.90 21.25
CA VAL A 23 -11.84 -17.94 20.17
C VAL A 23 -11.69 -19.38 19.71
N ARG A 24 -11.92 -19.63 18.42
CA ARG A 24 -11.90 -20.96 17.80
C ARG A 24 -10.64 -21.19 16.98
N ALA A 25 -10.13 -20.16 16.30
CA ALA A 25 -8.83 -20.20 15.64
C ALA A 25 -8.13 -18.84 15.70
N VAL A 26 -6.80 -18.86 15.57
CA VAL A 26 -5.94 -17.68 15.46
C VAL A 26 -4.99 -17.88 14.29
N LEU A 27 -4.96 -16.91 13.38
CA LEU A 27 -4.01 -16.88 12.28
C LEU A 27 -3.19 -15.59 12.34
N LEU A 28 -1.94 -15.67 11.93
CA LEU A 28 -1.05 -14.53 11.70
C LEU A 28 -0.90 -14.36 10.19
N THR A 29 -1.01 -13.14 9.67
CA THR A 29 -0.87 -12.85 8.24
C THR A 29 0.25 -11.85 7.97
N SER A 30 0.35 -11.35 6.72
CA SER A 30 1.21 -10.23 6.35
C SER A 30 2.71 -10.52 6.56
N SER A 31 3.52 -9.47 6.75
CA SER A 31 4.99 -9.51 6.74
C SER A 31 5.60 -10.58 7.65
N ARG A 32 4.95 -10.94 8.77
CA ARG A 32 5.43 -11.94 9.73
C ARG A 32 5.07 -13.38 9.37
N ALA A 33 4.13 -13.56 8.44
CA ALA A 33 3.77 -14.85 7.89
C ALA A 33 4.50 -15.17 6.57
N ILE A 34 5.26 -14.21 6.02
CA ILE A 34 6.00 -14.37 4.76
C ILE A 34 7.42 -14.90 5.04
N PRO A 35 7.83 -16.02 4.45
CA PRO A 35 9.20 -16.53 4.57
C PRO A 35 10.23 -15.49 4.12
N ASN A 36 11.31 -15.30 4.90
CA ASN A 36 12.41 -14.37 4.62
C ASN A 36 12.01 -12.89 4.50
N SER A 37 10.80 -12.53 4.93
CA SER A 37 10.41 -11.12 5.08
C SER A 37 11.21 -10.46 6.19
N SER A 38 11.57 -9.19 6.00
CA SER A 38 12.25 -8.39 7.02
C SER A 38 11.21 -7.80 7.98
N SER A 39 11.33 -8.11 9.27
CA SER A 39 10.60 -7.42 10.35
C SER A 39 11.57 -6.64 11.24
N ASP A 40 11.12 -5.49 11.72
CA ASP A 40 11.83 -4.65 12.68
C ASP A 40 10.94 -4.35 13.91
N ILE A 41 11.40 -3.44 14.77
CA ILE A 41 10.69 -3.10 16.02
C ILE A 41 9.36 -2.35 15.81
N PHE A 42 9.12 -1.82 14.60
CA PHE A 42 7.90 -1.12 14.21
C PHE A 42 7.02 -1.98 13.30
N SER A 43 7.38 -3.24 13.06
CA SER A 43 6.56 -4.18 12.31
C SER A 43 5.40 -4.68 13.18
N ASP A 44 4.20 -4.51 12.66
CA ASP A 44 2.94 -4.88 13.32
C ASP A 44 2.74 -6.41 13.34
N TYR A 45 1.77 -6.86 14.14
CA TYR A 45 1.22 -8.22 14.06
C TYR A 45 -0.20 -8.15 13.50
N ASP A 46 -0.39 -8.65 12.27
CA ASP A 46 -1.70 -8.79 11.66
C ASP A 46 -2.33 -10.13 12.09
N VAL A 47 -3.30 -10.08 13.00
CA VAL A 47 -3.87 -11.25 13.67
C VAL A 47 -5.34 -11.42 13.31
N ILE A 48 -5.69 -12.57 12.74
CA ILE A 48 -7.09 -12.95 12.54
C ILE A 48 -7.55 -13.80 13.72
N LEU A 49 -8.53 -13.29 14.45
CA LEU A 49 -9.24 -14.03 15.49
C LEU A 49 -10.54 -14.57 14.90
N VAL A 50 -10.62 -15.89 14.78
CA VAL A 50 -11.87 -16.56 14.38
C VAL A 50 -12.65 -16.90 15.63
N VAL A 51 -13.85 -16.34 15.75
CA VAL A 51 -14.66 -16.40 16.97
C VAL A 51 -16.06 -16.92 16.68
N GLY A 52 -16.67 -17.58 17.68
CA GLY A 52 -18.05 -18.07 17.57
C GLY A 52 -19.07 -16.94 17.64
N ASP A 53 -18.88 -16.01 18.58
CA ASP A 53 -19.72 -14.82 18.76
C ASP A 53 -18.88 -13.54 18.74
N ILE A 54 -18.91 -12.82 17.61
CA ILE A 54 -18.21 -11.53 17.47
C ILE A 54 -18.74 -10.49 18.45
N LEU A 55 -20.04 -10.51 18.79
CA LEU A 55 -20.64 -9.45 19.61
C LEU A 55 -20.01 -9.38 21.00
N SER A 56 -19.68 -10.54 21.59
CA SER A 56 -18.97 -10.58 22.88
C SER A 56 -17.67 -9.77 22.91
N PHE A 57 -16.90 -9.77 21.81
CA PHE A 57 -15.69 -8.96 21.65
C PHE A 57 -15.96 -7.56 21.11
N HIS A 58 -17.10 -7.34 20.45
CA HIS A 58 -17.48 -6.03 19.92
C HIS A 58 -18.05 -5.10 21.00
N GLU A 59 -18.80 -5.65 21.95
CA GLU A 59 -19.44 -4.90 23.03
C GLU A 59 -18.46 -4.52 24.14
N SER A 60 -17.49 -5.39 24.43
CA SER A 60 -16.44 -5.14 25.43
C SER A 60 -15.06 -5.11 24.79
N ARG A 61 -14.26 -4.09 25.14
CA ARG A 61 -12.88 -3.92 24.66
C ARG A 61 -11.84 -4.32 25.70
N ALA A 62 -12.26 -4.71 26.90
CA ALA A 62 -11.37 -5.04 28.02
C ALA A 62 -10.41 -6.21 27.72
N TRP A 63 -10.73 -7.02 26.71
CA TRP A 63 -9.87 -8.13 26.28
C TRP A 63 -8.55 -7.65 25.68
N LEU A 64 -8.50 -6.41 25.15
CA LEU A 64 -7.28 -5.81 24.61
C LEU A 64 -6.24 -5.56 25.69
N ASP A 65 -6.66 -5.32 26.94
CA ASP A 65 -5.77 -5.07 28.07
C ASP A 65 -4.89 -6.28 28.40
N ALA A 66 -5.20 -7.46 27.85
CA ALA A 66 -4.40 -8.67 28.00
C ALA A 66 -2.99 -8.57 27.40
N PHE A 67 -2.78 -7.65 26.45
CA PHE A 67 -1.50 -7.46 25.76
C PHE A 67 -0.71 -6.23 26.24
N GLY A 68 -1.26 -5.52 27.24
CA GLY A 68 -0.64 -4.36 27.87
C GLY A 68 -1.54 -3.12 27.86
N PRO A 69 -1.08 -2.00 28.43
CA PRO A 69 -1.80 -0.73 28.39
C PRO A 69 -2.00 -0.25 26.94
N VAL A 70 -3.25 -0.08 26.53
CA VAL A 70 -3.60 0.45 25.20
C VAL A 70 -3.28 1.94 25.14
N LEU A 71 -2.43 2.32 24.20
CA LEU A 71 -2.07 3.72 23.94
C LEU A 71 -3.06 4.37 22.96
N VAL A 72 -3.31 3.72 21.82
CA VAL A 72 -4.30 4.17 20.82
C VAL A 72 -5.05 2.96 20.29
N LEU A 73 -6.37 3.14 20.14
CA LEU A 73 -7.25 2.15 19.54
C LEU A 73 -8.11 2.79 18.45
N TYR A 74 -8.04 2.23 17.25
CA TYR A 74 -9.04 2.40 16.21
C TYR A 74 -9.84 1.10 16.06
N ARG A 75 -11.14 1.23 15.79
CA ARG A 75 -12.04 0.08 15.61
C ARG A 75 -13.00 0.36 14.46
N ASP A 76 -13.09 -0.57 13.53
CA ASP A 76 -14.10 -0.53 12.49
C ASP A 76 -15.51 -0.71 13.06
N PRO A 77 -16.55 -0.22 12.36
CA PRO A 77 -17.90 -0.67 12.64
C PRO A 77 -18.01 -2.21 12.52
N LEU A 78 -19.13 -2.76 13.00
CA LEU A 78 -19.46 -4.13 12.68
C LEU A 78 -19.98 -4.17 11.24
N GLU A 79 -19.21 -4.81 10.36
CA GLU A 79 -19.48 -4.91 8.93
C GLU A 79 -19.98 -6.30 8.56
N SER A 80 -20.47 -6.44 7.33
CA SER A 80 -20.86 -7.72 6.75
C SER A 80 -19.92 -8.09 5.61
N TYR A 81 -19.26 -9.24 5.71
CA TYR A 81 -18.42 -9.84 4.69
C TYR A 81 -19.06 -11.15 4.23
N ASP A 82 -19.45 -11.22 2.95
CA ASP A 82 -20.17 -12.38 2.37
C ASP A 82 -21.37 -12.84 3.23
N GLY A 83 -22.08 -11.88 3.83
CA GLY A 83 -23.25 -12.10 4.68
C GLY A 83 -22.96 -12.38 6.16
N ASN A 84 -21.69 -12.46 6.55
CA ASN A 84 -21.27 -12.78 7.92
C ASN A 84 -20.60 -11.58 8.62
N PRO A 85 -20.69 -11.47 9.95
CA PRO A 85 -20.13 -10.33 10.67
C PRO A 85 -18.59 -10.32 10.63
N LYS A 86 -18.01 -9.12 10.47
CA LYS A 86 -16.57 -8.85 10.53
C LYS A 86 -16.34 -7.50 11.20
N THR A 87 -15.24 -7.34 11.93
CA THR A 87 -14.78 -6.04 12.44
C THR A 87 -13.26 -6.10 12.63
N ALA A 88 -12.58 -4.96 12.68
CA ALA A 88 -11.16 -4.90 12.97
C ALA A 88 -10.84 -3.92 14.09
N TYR A 89 -9.73 -4.17 14.77
CA TYR A 89 -9.16 -3.38 15.86
C TYR A 89 -7.69 -3.13 15.55
N VAL A 90 -7.33 -1.87 15.34
CA VAL A 90 -5.95 -1.44 15.14
C VAL A 90 -5.47 -0.89 16.47
N VAL A 91 -4.53 -1.59 17.12
CA VAL A 91 -4.17 -1.35 18.51
C VAL A 91 -2.68 -1.05 18.64
N GLN A 92 -2.38 0.15 19.13
CA GLN A 92 -1.04 0.52 19.57
C GLN A 92 -0.98 0.45 21.09
N TYR A 93 0.02 -0.26 21.63
CA TYR A 93 0.28 -0.35 23.08
C TYR A 93 1.41 0.58 23.49
N GLU A 94 1.45 0.96 24.77
CA GLU A 94 2.45 1.89 25.35
C GLU A 94 3.89 1.36 25.29
N ASN A 95 4.06 0.04 25.24
CA ASN A 95 5.37 -0.62 25.15
C ASN A 95 5.92 -0.68 23.70
N GLY A 96 5.22 -0.10 22.73
CA GLY A 96 5.60 -0.10 21.31
C GLY A 96 5.00 -1.25 20.49
N LEU A 97 4.40 -2.27 21.12
CA LEU A 97 3.70 -3.34 20.42
C LEU A 97 2.53 -2.77 19.61
N LYS A 98 2.39 -3.22 18.36
CA LYS A 98 1.24 -2.92 17.51
C LYS A 98 0.63 -4.22 16.99
N ILE A 99 -0.66 -4.40 17.24
CA ILE A 99 -1.42 -5.57 16.77
C ILE A 99 -2.68 -5.07 16.07
N ASP A 100 -2.86 -5.52 14.84
CA ASP A 100 -4.05 -5.28 14.05
C ASP A 100 -4.88 -6.57 14.06
N PHE A 101 -5.91 -6.58 14.89
CA PHE A 101 -6.82 -7.72 15.00
C PHE A 101 -7.94 -7.59 13.99
N THR A 102 -8.12 -8.62 13.17
CA THR A 102 -9.35 -8.82 12.40
C THR A 102 -10.18 -9.92 13.03
N LEU A 103 -11.42 -9.62 13.40
CA LEU A 103 -12.35 -10.59 13.98
C LEU A 103 -13.25 -11.14 12.88
N TRP A 104 -13.17 -12.44 12.67
CA TRP A 104 -14.00 -13.20 11.73
C TRP A 104 -14.93 -14.14 12.48
N SER A 105 -16.14 -14.31 11.96
CA SER A 105 -16.98 -15.42 12.40
C SER A 105 -16.42 -16.73 11.83
N VAL A 106 -16.77 -17.85 12.47
CA VAL A 106 -16.37 -19.19 11.99
C VAL A 106 -16.80 -19.39 10.52
N GLU A 107 -17.97 -18.88 10.15
CA GLU A 107 -18.52 -18.99 8.80
C GLU A 107 -17.64 -18.30 7.74
N ILE A 108 -17.02 -17.16 8.07
CA ILE A 108 -16.10 -16.49 7.14
C ILE A 108 -14.90 -17.38 6.84
N LEU A 109 -14.26 -17.96 7.87
CA LEU A 109 -13.12 -18.84 7.64
C LEU A 109 -13.53 -20.07 6.82
N GLN A 110 -14.68 -20.68 7.11
CA GLN A 110 -15.19 -21.81 6.34
C GLN A 110 -15.46 -21.45 4.88
N GLN A 111 -15.99 -20.25 4.61
CA GLN A 111 -16.16 -19.75 3.24
C GLN A 111 -14.81 -19.57 2.54
N VAL A 112 -13.80 -19.02 3.23
CA VAL A 112 -12.43 -18.86 2.69
C VAL A 112 -11.82 -20.22 2.35
N VAL A 113 -11.94 -21.21 3.23
CA VAL A 113 -11.49 -22.60 2.98
C VAL A 113 -12.17 -23.21 1.75
N ALA A 114 -13.47 -22.95 1.58
CA ALA A 114 -14.23 -23.47 0.44
C ALA A 114 -13.92 -22.76 -0.88
N LYS A 115 -13.28 -21.58 -0.87
CA LYS A 115 -12.97 -20.82 -2.09
C LYS A 115 -11.90 -21.52 -2.92
N PRO A 116 -12.01 -21.47 -4.26
CA PRO A 116 -11.01 -22.07 -5.15
C PRO A 116 -9.68 -21.28 -5.16
N LYS A 117 -9.69 -20.01 -4.76
CA LYS A 117 -8.50 -19.17 -4.60
C LYS A 117 -8.55 -18.53 -3.22
N LEU A 118 -7.38 -18.41 -2.57
CA LEU A 118 -7.26 -17.64 -1.33
C LEU A 118 -7.59 -16.17 -1.61
N PRO A 119 -8.23 -15.47 -0.65
CA PRO A 119 -8.22 -14.00 -0.61
C PRO A 119 -6.79 -13.47 -0.56
N ASP A 120 -6.54 -12.28 -1.10
CA ASP A 120 -5.20 -11.70 -1.21
C ASP A 120 -4.48 -11.59 0.15
N GLU A 121 -5.22 -11.32 1.24
CA GLU A 121 -4.68 -11.30 2.61
C GLU A 121 -4.04 -12.64 3.03
N PHE A 122 -4.65 -13.76 2.63
CA PHE A 122 -4.13 -15.10 2.90
C PHE A 122 -3.08 -15.50 1.87
N ASP A 123 -3.30 -15.14 0.59
CA ASP A 123 -2.36 -15.48 -0.48
C ASP A 123 -1.02 -14.74 -0.34
N ALA A 124 -1.03 -13.57 0.31
CA ALA A 124 0.17 -12.86 0.73
C ALA A 124 1.01 -13.67 1.72
N GLY A 125 0.40 -14.54 2.53
CA GLY A 125 1.05 -15.39 3.53
C GLY A 125 0.25 -15.47 4.82
N TYR A 126 0.10 -16.68 5.37
CA TYR A 126 -0.51 -16.89 6.68
C TYR A 126 0.16 -18.03 7.46
N LEU A 127 0.09 -17.95 8.78
CA LEU A 127 0.45 -19.01 9.72
C LEU A 127 -0.74 -19.30 10.63
N VAL A 128 -1.08 -20.58 10.78
CA VAL A 128 -2.09 -21.01 11.77
C VAL A 128 -1.41 -21.14 13.12
N LEU A 129 -1.75 -20.24 14.06
CA LEU A 129 -1.20 -20.24 15.41
C LEU A 129 -2.00 -21.13 16.37
N LEU A 130 -3.32 -21.18 16.17
CA LEU A 130 -4.25 -21.99 16.96
C LEU A 130 -5.45 -22.40 16.11
N ASP A 131 -5.88 -23.64 16.22
CA ASP A 131 -7.14 -24.12 15.65
C ASP A 131 -7.74 -25.18 16.58
N LYS A 132 -8.91 -24.88 17.16
CA LYS A 132 -9.55 -25.75 18.17
C LYS A 132 -10.56 -26.71 17.56
N ASP A 133 -10.99 -26.47 16.32
CA ASP A 133 -12.08 -27.22 15.67
C ASP A 133 -11.71 -27.71 14.26
N ASP A 134 -10.42 -27.72 13.94
CA ASP A 134 -9.92 -28.10 12.61
C ASP A 134 -10.54 -27.23 11.48
N LEU A 135 -10.83 -25.96 11.77
CA LEU A 135 -11.46 -25.01 10.84
C LEU A 135 -10.58 -24.64 9.64
N THR A 136 -9.27 -24.75 9.81
CA THR A 136 -8.26 -24.42 8.79
C THR A 136 -7.95 -25.59 7.87
N ASN A 137 -8.53 -26.77 8.13
CA ASN A 137 -8.34 -27.94 7.27
C ASN A 137 -8.86 -27.66 5.86
N GLY A 138 -7.95 -27.79 4.89
CA GLY A 138 -8.25 -27.52 3.48
C GLY A 138 -7.93 -26.09 3.04
N LEU A 139 -7.44 -25.21 3.93
CA LEU A 139 -6.80 -23.97 3.49
C LEU A 139 -5.67 -24.32 2.51
N LYS A 140 -5.66 -23.61 1.39
CA LYS A 140 -4.64 -23.78 0.36
C LYS A 140 -3.33 -23.14 0.83
N PRO A 141 -2.16 -23.62 0.37
CA PRO A 141 -0.91 -22.91 0.62
C PRO A 141 -0.92 -21.55 -0.11
N PRO A 142 -0.39 -20.48 0.50
CA PRO A 142 -0.21 -19.19 -0.17
C PRO A 142 0.75 -19.33 -1.36
N THR A 143 0.48 -18.61 -2.45
CA THR A 143 1.46 -18.50 -3.55
C THR A 143 2.42 -17.34 -3.35
N TYR A 144 2.17 -16.47 -2.35
CA TYR A 144 2.94 -15.25 -2.06
C TYR A 144 2.94 -14.24 -3.19
N THR A 145 1.96 -14.32 -4.10
CA THR A 145 1.86 -13.44 -5.28
C THR A 145 0.88 -12.30 -5.10
N ALA A 146 0.07 -12.32 -4.04
CA ALA A 146 -0.81 -11.20 -3.73
C ALA A 146 -0.03 -9.89 -3.62
N TYR A 147 -0.58 -8.84 -4.22
CA TYR A 147 0.00 -7.50 -4.26
C TYR A 147 1.33 -7.36 -5.02
N ILE A 148 1.81 -8.42 -5.70
CA ILE A 148 2.85 -8.27 -6.71
C ILE A 148 2.21 -7.55 -7.91
N PRO A 149 2.79 -6.43 -8.40
CA PRO A 149 2.27 -5.76 -9.58
C PRO A 149 2.20 -6.72 -10.76
N THR A 150 1.12 -6.65 -11.55
CA THR A 150 1.03 -7.38 -12.80
C THR A 150 1.52 -6.52 -13.96
N PRO A 151 2.01 -7.13 -15.05
CA PRO A 151 2.32 -6.37 -16.26
C PRO A 151 1.08 -5.60 -16.73
N PRO A 152 1.20 -4.28 -16.99
CA PRO A 152 0.08 -3.52 -17.52
C PRO A 152 -0.24 -3.98 -18.92
N THR A 153 -1.51 -3.86 -19.31
CA THR A 153 -1.88 -3.87 -20.72
C THR A 153 -1.40 -2.60 -21.42
N GLU A 154 -1.32 -2.63 -22.75
CA GLU A 154 -0.97 -1.44 -23.54
C GLU A 154 -1.92 -0.27 -23.25
N ASN A 155 -3.23 -0.53 -23.13
CA ASN A 155 -4.21 0.51 -22.82
C ASN A 155 -4.01 1.12 -21.43
N GLU A 156 -3.77 0.31 -20.38
CA GLU A 156 -3.51 0.81 -19.03
C GLU A 156 -2.23 1.67 -19.01
N TYR A 157 -1.18 1.22 -19.68
CA TYR A 157 0.05 2.00 -19.82
C TYR A 157 -0.20 3.36 -20.50
N GLN A 158 -0.95 3.39 -21.61
CA GLN A 158 -1.28 4.65 -22.30
C GLN A 158 -2.10 5.58 -21.43
N GLU A 159 -3.13 5.07 -20.76
CA GLU A 159 -3.99 5.85 -19.87
C GLU A 159 -3.17 6.49 -18.75
N PHE A 160 -2.25 5.74 -18.14
CA PHE A 160 -1.33 6.26 -17.12
C PHE A 160 -0.50 7.44 -17.63
N VAL A 161 0.04 7.35 -18.85
CA VAL A 161 0.82 8.43 -19.45
C VAL A 161 -0.05 9.66 -19.74
N GLU A 162 -1.25 9.47 -20.27
CA GLU A 162 -2.17 10.56 -20.60
C GLU A 162 -2.65 11.32 -19.34
N VAL A 163 -3.07 10.60 -18.30
CA VAL A 163 -3.53 11.19 -17.04
C VAL A 163 -2.39 11.93 -16.34
N PHE A 164 -1.17 11.37 -16.32
CA PHE A 164 -0.01 12.02 -15.74
C PHE A 164 0.27 13.41 -16.34
N PHE A 165 0.19 13.55 -17.68
CA PHE A 165 0.39 14.84 -18.34
C PHE A 165 -0.78 15.81 -18.11
N LEU A 166 -2.01 15.32 -17.97
CA LEU A 166 -3.15 16.15 -17.57
C LEU A 166 -2.96 16.72 -16.16
N GLU A 167 -2.44 15.92 -15.23
CA GLU A 167 -2.15 16.35 -13.86
C GLU A 167 -1.04 17.40 -13.80
N ALA A 168 0.02 17.25 -14.61
CA ALA A 168 1.06 18.26 -14.74
C ALA A 168 0.49 19.63 -15.15
N ILE A 169 -0.51 19.65 -16.03
CA ILE A 169 -1.23 20.87 -16.42
C ILE A 169 -1.96 21.49 -15.22
N TYR A 170 -2.56 20.69 -14.34
CA TYR A 170 -3.20 21.19 -13.13
C TYR A 170 -2.19 21.77 -12.16
N VAL A 171 -1.06 21.08 -11.92
CA VAL A 171 0.02 21.62 -11.08
C VAL A 171 0.49 22.98 -11.60
N ALA A 172 0.79 23.11 -12.90
CA ALA A 172 1.21 24.38 -13.47
C ALA A 172 0.16 25.50 -13.30
N LYS A 173 -1.12 25.19 -13.45
CA LYS A 173 -2.21 26.16 -13.23
C LYS A 173 -2.28 26.59 -11.76
N PHE A 174 -2.14 25.65 -10.82
CA PHE A 174 -2.15 25.95 -9.39
C PHE A 174 -0.92 26.73 -8.94
N LEU A 175 0.27 26.38 -9.42
CA LEU A 175 1.50 27.16 -9.20
C LEU A 175 1.41 28.54 -9.84
N TRP A 176 0.73 28.67 -10.99
CA TRP A 176 0.45 29.98 -11.54
C TRP A 176 -0.55 30.79 -10.68
N ARG A 177 -1.48 30.07 -10.05
CA ARG A 177 -2.40 30.46 -8.96
C ARG A 177 -1.74 31.02 -7.70
N GLU A 178 -0.51 30.59 -7.43
CA GLU A 178 0.07 30.60 -6.08
C GLU A 178 -0.78 29.79 -5.07
N GLU A 179 -1.56 28.83 -5.59
CA GLU A 179 -2.43 27.91 -4.85
C GLU A 179 -1.61 26.68 -4.40
N ILE A 180 -0.58 26.92 -3.59
CA ILE A 180 0.47 25.91 -3.29
C ILE A 180 -0.07 24.61 -2.68
N VAL A 181 -1.09 24.67 -1.83
CA VAL A 181 -1.70 23.48 -1.23
C VAL A 181 -2.34 22.59 -2.29
N ALA A 182 -3.06 23.19 -3.25
CA ALA A 182 -3.64 22.44 -4.37
C ALA A 182 -2.57 21.91 -5.32
N ALA A 183 -1.53 22.71 -5.60
CA ALA A 183 -0.40 22.28 -6.42
C ALA A 183 0.31 21.05 -5.81
N LYS A 184 0.59 21.07 -4.49
CA LYS A 184 1.22 19.94 -3.79
C LYS A 184 0.30 18.73 -3.71
N HIS A 185 -1.01 18.91 -3.55
CA HIS A 185 -1.94 17.79 -3.60
C HIS A 185 -1.87 17.07 -4.95
N ILE A 186 -1.88 17.80 -6.07
CA ILE A 186 -1.73 17.16 -7.38
C ILE A 186 -0.32 16.60 -7.60
N LEU A 187 0.73 17.38 -7.28
CA LEU A 187 2.11 16.98 -7.56
C LEU A 187 2.58 15.81 -6.68
N ASP A 188 2.32 15.86 -5.37
CA ASP A 188 2.86 14.89 -4.42
C ASP A 188 1.98 13.64 -4.35
N HIS A 189 0.65 13.78 -4.39
CA HIS A 189 -0.24 12.62 -4.31
C HIS A 189 -0.51 12.03 -5.71
N PHE A 190 -1.22 12.74 -6.58
CA PHE A 190 -1.67 12.16 -7.84
C PHE A 190 -0.51 11.88 -8.82
N MET A 191 0.33 12.87 -9.12
CA MET A 191 1.41 12.66 -10.09
C MET A 191 2.45 11.66 -9.59
N LYS A 192 2.85 11.74 -8.31
CA LYS A 192 3.92 10.89 -7.77
C LYS A 192 3.42 9.55 -7.26
N HIS A 193 2.42 9.52 -6.38
CA HIS A 193 1.96 8.27 -5.76
C HIS A 193 1.00 7.48 -6.66
N GLU A 194 0.11 8.12 -7.40
CA GLU A 194 -0.88 7.39 -8.23
C GLU A 194 -0.34 7.03 -9.62
N HIS A 195 0.63 7.78 -10.16
CA HIS A 195 1.12 7.56 -11.54
C HIS A 195 2.61 7.25 -11.66
N LEU A 196 3.51 8.07 -11.10
CA LEU A 196 4.95 7.81 -11.20
C LEU A 196 5.38 6.58 -10.42
N LEU A 197 4.85 6.36 -9.21
CA LEU A 197 5.19 5.21 -8.39
C LEU A 197 4.82 3.89 -9.09
N PRO A 198 3.59 3.66 -9.59
CA PRO A 198 3.30 2.44 -10.36
C PRO A 198 4.17 2.27 -11.60
N MET A 199 4.53 3.37 -12.30
CA MET A 199 5.45 3.30 -13.44
C MET A 199 6.87 2.87 -13.01
N LEU A 200 7.34 3.31 -11.85
CA LEU A 200 8.61 2.86 -11.24
C LEU A 200 8.51 1.39 -10.79
N GLU A 201 7.37 0.96 -10.26
CA GLU A 201 7.12 -0.43 -9.88
C GLU A 201 7.12 -1.36 -11.10
N TRP A 202 6.50 -0.97 -12.22
CA TRP A 202 6.59 -1.70 -13.47
C TRP A 202 8.02 -1.77 -14.00
N HIS A 203 8.78 -0.68 -13.89
CA HIS A 203 10.20 -0.67 -14.26
C HIS A 203 11.00 -1.68 -13.43
N ILE A 204 10.79 -1.73 -12.11
CA ILE A 204 11.42 -2.73 -11.23
C ILE A 204 11.00 -4.15 -11.65
N GLU A 205 9.71 -4.39 -11.80
CA GLU A 205 9.19 -5.74 -12.05
C GLU A 205 9.54 -6.31 -13.42
N ILE A 206 9.86 -5.47 -14.41
CA ILE A 206 10.44 -5.91 -15.69
C ILE A 206 11.76 -6.67 -15.46
N ASP A 207 12.65 -6.15 -14.62
CA ASP A 207 13.93 -6.80 -14.30
C ASP A 207 13.74 -8.02 -13.39
N HIS A 208 12.65 -8.05 -12.61
CA HIS A 208 12.33 -9.09 -11.66
C HIS A 208 11.27 -10.09 -12.13
N GLN A 209 10.88 -10.05 -13.40
CA GLN A 209 9.93 -11.00 -13.99
C GLN A 209 8.60 -11.09 -13.23
N TRP A 210 8.10 -9.95 -12.74
CA TRP A 210 6.82 -9.87 -12.02
C TRP A 210 6.78 -10.74 -10.76
N SER A 211 7.82 -10.65 -9.93
CA SER A 211 8.01 -11.54 -8.78
C SER A 211 8.39 -10.85 -7.47
N VAL A 212 8.54 -9.52 -7.44
CA VAL A 212 8.82 -8.79 -6.20
C VAL A 212 7.69 -7.82 -5.86
N LYS A 213 7.60 -7.49 -4.57
CA LYS A 213 6.63 -6.54 -4.03
C LYS A 213 7.38 -5.29 -3.56
N PRO A 214 7.53 -4.26 -4.41
CA PRO A 214 7.88 -2.92 -3.94
C PRO A 214 6.83 -2.53 -2.90
N GLY A 215 7.24 -2.22 -1.67
CA GLY A 215 6.32 -2.13 -0.55
C GLY A 215 5.28 -1.00 -0.72
N LEU A 216 4.24 -1.00 0.12
CA LEU A 216 3.16 -0.02 0.07
C LEU A 216 3.70 1.42 0.11
N TYR A 217 3.09 2.32 -0.66
CA TYR A 217 3.41 3.75 -0.69
C TYR A 217 4.87 4.08 -1.07
N GLY A 218 5.55 3.19 -1.80
CA GLY A 218 6.97 3.34 -2.14
C GLY A 218 7.92 2.91 -1.02
N GLN A 219 7.43 2.15 -0.03
CA GLN A 219 8.31 1.49 0.93
C GLN A 219 9.32 0.62 0.18
N ARG A 220 10.57 0.63 0.65
CA ARG A 220 11.68 -0.15 0.08
C ARG A 220 12.03 0.18 -1.37
N LEU A 221 11.44 1.22 -1.97
CA LEU A 221 11.71 1.60 -3.36
C LEU A 221 13.21 1.89 -3.60
N LYS A 222 13.91 2.44 -2.60
CA LYS A 222 15.36 2.65 -2.62
C LYS A 222 16.20 1.37 -2.74
N GLU A 223 15.68 0.24 -2.25
CA GLU A 223 16.37 -1.07 -2.32
C GLU A 223 16.35 -1.62 -3.75
N TRP A 224 15.30 -1.30 -4.51
CA TRP A 224 15.02 -1.89 -5.81
C TRP A 224 15.36 -0.97 -6.98
N LEU A 225 15.21 0.35 -6.81
CA LEU A 225 15.47 1.30 -7.89
C LEU A 225 16.94 1.41 -8.23
N ARG A 226 17.19 1.62 -9.53
CA ARG A 226 18.50 2.01 -10.04
C ARG A 226 18.95 3.32 -9.35
N PRO A 227 20.22 3.42 -8.89
CA PRO A 227 20.67 4.57 -8.09
C PRO A 227 20.42 5.94 -8.73
N ASP A 228 20.56 6.07 -10.05
CA ASP A 228 20.28 7.31 -10.79
C ASP A 228 18.80 7.72 -10.74
N LEU A 229 17.88 6.74 -10.80
CA LEU A 229 16.45 7.00 -10.70
C LEU A 229 16.06 7.40 -9.27
N TRP A 230 16.68 6.78 -8.26
CA TRP A 230 16.48 7.15 -6.87
C TRP A 230 16.98 8.57 -6.58
N GLU A 231 18.19 8.91 -7.02
CA GLU A 231 18.75 10.25 -6.87
C GLU A 231 17.85 11.32 -7.54
N GLU A 232 17.33 11.05 -8.75
CA GLU A 232 16.38 11.96 -9.40
C GLU A 232 15.06 12.05 -8.63
N LEU A 233 14.51 10.93 -8.15
CA LEU A 233 13.29 10.90 -7.35
C LEU A 233 13.39 11.75 -6.08
N GLU A 234 14.51 11.68 -5.35
CA GLU A 234 14.75 12.49 -4.14
C GLU A 234 14.62 13.99 -4.42
N THR A 235 15.09 14.45 -5.59
CA THR A 235 15.01 15.86 -5.98
C THR A 235 13.60 16.32 -6.36
N THR A 236 12.64 15.40 -6.54
CA THR A 236 11.25 15.75 -6.80
C THR A 236 10.50 16.21 -5.55
N TYR A 237 10.98 15.89 -4.34
CA TYR A 237 10.33 16.28 -3.09
C TYR A 237 10.90 17.58 -2.54
N THR A 238 10.02 18.54 -2.27
CA THR A 238 10.39 19.88 -1.79
C THR A 238 9.37 20.45 -0.82
N GLY A 239 9.77 21.52 -0.13
CA GLY A 239 8.94 22.29 0.79
C GLY A 239 7.86 23.13 0.09
N PHE A 240 7.55 24.30 0.64
CA PHE A 240 6.47 25.18 0.17
C PHE A 240 6.93 26.29 -0.80
N GLY A 241 8.21 26.37 -1.15
CA GLY A 241 8.70 27.40 -2.07
C GLY A 241 8.12 27.24 -3.46
N LEU A 242 7.59 28.34 -4.01
CA LEU A 242 6.88 28.31 -5.28
C LEU A 242 7.78 27.88 -6.45
N GLU A 243 8.98 28.47 -6.55
CA GLU A 243 9.94 28.12 -7.61
C GLU A 243 10.48 26.70 -7.45
N GLU A 244 10.71 26.26 -6.22
CA GLU A 244 11.13 24.88 -5.94
C GLU A 244 10.08 23.88 -6.41
N ASN A 245 8.79 24.19 -6.26
CA ASN A 245 7.71 23.31 -6.74
C ASN A 245 7.54 23.36 -8.27
N TRP A 246 7.90 24.46 -8.95
CA TRP A 246 8.02 24.46 -10.41
C TRP A 246 9.13 23.52 -10.88
N GLU A 247 10.32 23.59 -10.27
CA GLU A 247 11.44 22.72 -10.61
C GLU A 247 11.13 21.24 -10.26
N ALA A 248 10.51 20.99 -9.11
CA ALA A 248 10.04 19.68 -8.72
C ALA A 248 9.06 19.09 -9.75
N MET A 249 8.08 19.87 -10.21
CA MET A 249 7.14 19.43 -11.26
C MET A 249 7.88 19.05 -12.55
N TYR A 250 8.82 19.88 -13.03
CA TYR A 250 9.59 19.53 -14.24
C TYR A 250 10.46 18.28 -14.05
N THR A 251 11.04 18.11 -12.86
CA THR A 251 11.85 16.95 -12.53
C THR A 251 10.99 15.67 -12.46
N THR A 252 9.81 15.73 -11.84
CA THR A 252 8.84 14.63 -11.84
C THR A 252 8.45 14.24 -13.26
N VAL A 253 8.19 15.22 -14.14
CA VAL A 253 7.86 14.94 -15.55
C VAL A 253 9.04 14.35 -16.32
N SER A 254 10.27 14.82 -16.06
CA SER A 254 11.49 14.26 -16.64
C SER A 254 11.68 12.79 -16.25
N LEU A 255 11.58 12.50 -14.96
CA LEU A 255 11.72 11.16 -14.42
C LEU A 255 10.64 10.23 -14.97
N PHE A 256 9.37 10.65 -14.93
CA PHE A 256 8.26 9.87 -15.49
C PHE A 256 8.46 9.56 -16.97
N ARG A 257 8.81 10.56 -17.80
CA ARG A 257 9.12 10.35 -19.22
C ARG A 257 10.18 9.27 -19.41
N LYS A 258 11.29 9.38 -18.66
CA LYS A 258 12.42 8.45 -18.78
C LYS A 258 11.97 7.02 -18.49
N VAL A 259 11.31 6.83 -17.35
CA VAL A 259 10.86 5.51 -16.88
C VAL A 259 9.78 4.94 -17.79
N ALA A 260 8.79 5.75 -18.19
CA ALA A 260 7.72 5.33 -19.10
C ALA A 260 8.27 4.87 -20.45
N ILE A 261 9.24 5.57 -21.03
CA ILE A 261 9.91 5.13 -22.27
C ILE A 261 10.63 3.78 -22.09
N GLU A 262 11.33 3.59 -20.97
CA GLU A 262 12.03 2.34 -20.64
C GLU A 262 11.04 1.17 -20.47
N VAL A 263 9.93 1.40 -19.77
CA VAL A 263 8.83 0.43 -19.58
C VAL A 263 8.15 0.09 -20.90
N GLY A 264 7.68 1.10 -21.65
CA GLY A 264 7.01 0.90 -22.93
C GLY A 264 7.88 0.13 -23.93
N LYS A 265 9.17 0.49 -24.04
CA LYS A 265 10.12 -0.25 -24.89
C LYS A 265 10.26 -1.72 -24.49
N SER A 266 10.29 -2.01 -23.20
CA SER A 266 10.47 -3.38 -22.68
C SER A 266 9.23 -4.24 -22.89
N LEU A 267 8.04 -3.63 -22.81
CA LEU A 267 6.75 -4.31 -23.02
C LEU A 267 6.28 -4.32 -24.48
N GLY A 268 6.93 -3.54 -25.36
CA GLY A 268 6.55 -3.40 -26.76
C GLY A 268 5.45 -2.38 -27.02
N TYR A 269 5.22 -1.44 -26.10
CA TYR A 269 4.23 -0.38 -26.20
C TYR A 269 4.85 0.93 -26.70
N GLU A 270 4.11 1.68 -27.51
CA GLU A 270 4.58 2.97 -28.04
C GLU A 270 4.41 4.09 -27.00
N TYR A 271 5.47 4.85 -26.71
CA TYR A 271 5.33 6.03 -25.84
C TYR A 271 4.73 7.21 -26.61
N PRO A 272 3.66 7.89 -26.12
CA PRO A 272 2.99 8.97 -26.83
C PRO A 272 3.78 10.30 -26.79
N GLN A 273 4.87 10.36 -27.56
CA GLN A 273 5.82 11.48 -27.59
C GLN A 273 5.19 12.85 -27.87
N ASP A 274 4.14 12.89 -28.70
CA ASP A 274 3.49 14.15 -29.08
C ASP A 274 2.72 14.81 -27.91
N ILE A 275 2.08 14.01 -27.05
CA ILE A 275 1.38 14.52 -25.86
C ILE A 275 2.38 15.16 -24.90
N ASP A 276 3.49 14.47 -24.67
CA ASP A 276 4.59 14.92 -23.83
C ASP A 276 5.16 16.27 -24.31
N LEU A 277 5.59 16.35 -25.58
CA LEU A 277 6.16 17.57 -26.16
C LEU A 277 5.20 18.75 -26.10
N ARG A 278 3.92 18.53 -26.46
CA ARG A 278 2.90 19.59 -26.39
C ARG A 278 2.64 20.03 -24.96
N THR A 279 2.65 19.10 -24.00
CA THR A 279 2.44 19.40 -22.59
C THR A 279 3.61 20.19 -22.01
N ILE A 280 4.85 19.80 -22.24
CA ILE A 280 6.02 20.58 -21.77
C ILE A 280 5.99 22.02 -22.28
N ASN A 281 5.69 22.22 -23.57
CA ASN A 281 5.55 23.56 -24.13
C ASN A 281 4.45 24.36 -23.44
N TYR A 282 3.31 23.72 -23.13
CA TYR A 282 2.24 24.31 -22.36
C TYR A 282 2.70 24.72 -20.95
N LEU A 283 3.36 23.82 -20.21
CA LEU A 283 3.84 24.09 -18.85
C LEU A 283 4.83 25.27 -18.82
N GLN A 284 5.78 25.30 -19.76
CA GLN A 284 6.73 26.41 -19.90
C GLN A 284 6.04 27.74 -20.22
N LYS A 285 5.00 27.71 -21.07
CA LYS A 285 4.20 28.91 -21.38
C LYS A 285 3.47 29.40 -20.14
N VAL A 286 2.81 28.51 -19.38
CA VAL A 286 2.13 28.89 -18.13
C VAL A 286 3.10 29.53 -17.15
N ARG A 287 4.29 28.94 -16.94
CA ARG A 287 5.28 29.50 -16.00
C ARG A 287 5.71 30.93 -16.35
N ARG A 288 5.83 31.23 -17.64
CA ARG A 288 6.23 32.55 -18.16
C ARG A 288 5.07 33.53 -18.32
N LEU A 289 3.83 33.07 -18.18
CA LEU A 289 2.65 33.88 -18.43
C LEU A 289 2.52 34.95 -17.34
N ASP A 290 2.37 36.21 -17.75
CA ASP A 290 2.14 37.32 -16.83
C ASP A 290 0.91 37.04 -15.95
N ARG A 291 1.01 37.27 -14.65
CA ARG A 291 -0.07 37.05 -13.67
C ARG A 291 -1.36 37.82 -13.97
N LYS A 292 -1.29 38.85 -14.80
CA LYS A 292 -2.42 39.69 -15.26
C LYS A 292 -2.95 39.30 -16.63
N ALA A 293 -2.40 38.26 -17.25
CA ALA A 293 -2.86 37.80 -18.56
C ALA A 293 -4.36 37.47 -18.55
N LYS A 294 -5.10 38.00 -19.53
CA LYS A 294 -6.54 37.75 -19.72
C LYS A 294 -6.85 36.67 -20.76
N GLY A 295 -5.82 36.11 -21.37
CA GLY A 295 -5.90 35.07 -22.39
C GLY A 295 -4.60 34.29 -22.46
N PHE A 296 -4.67 33.10 -23.05
CA PHE A 296 -3.54 32.19 -23.19
C PHE A 296 -2.74 32.41 -24.49
N GLY A 297 -3.04 33.47 -25.25
CA GLY A 297 -2.43 33.81 -26.55
C GLY A 297 -0.92 33.93 -26.49
#